data_AF-A0A821UNG3-F1
#
_entry.id   AF-A0A821UNG3-F1
#
_cell.length_a   1.000
_cell.length_b   1.000
_cell.length_c   1.000
_cell.angle_alpha   90.00
_cell.angle_beta   90.00
_cell.angle_gamma   90.00
#
_symmetry.space_group_name_H-M   'P 1'
#
loop_
_entity.id
_entity.type
_entity.pdbx_description
1 polymer ?
#
loop_
_entity_poly.entity_id
_entity_poly.type
_entity_poly.pdbx_seq_one_letter_code
_entity_poly.pdbx_strand_id
1 'polypeptide(L)'
;CSLNHCAAHYTPNNGDNTILQHDDVCKIDFGTHINGRIIDCAWTLAFNPKYDELLKAVREATNTGIQTAGIDVRLCDIGEAIQEVMESHELELDGKLYPIKSIRNLQGHLIGQYHIHAGKSVPIVKGGEGTRMEEGEIYAIETFGSTGKGVVHDDMEVSHYMKNFDAEQASVRNTKAKQLYNTITKNFGTLAFCRRWLDRLGESKYLLSLKSLVDAEVVNPYPPLCDIKGCYTAQFEHTIILRPTCKEVVSRGDDY
;
A
#
# COMPACT_ATOMS: atom_id res chain seq x y z
N CYS A 1 -3.37 4.78 -7.30
CA CYS A 1 -3.16 4.74 -8.77
C CYS A 1 -1.77 5.25 -9.12
N SER A 2 -0.74 4.77 -8.43
CA SER A 2 0.64 5.24 -8.58
C SER A 2 1.21 4.86 -9.94
N LEU A 3 1.96 5.76 -10.57
CA LEU A 3 2.46 5.58 -11.94
C LEU A 3 3.98 5.38 -11.96
N ASN A 4 4.44 4.43 -12.77
CA ASN A 4 5.84 4.21 -13.13
C ASN A 4 6.73 3.99 -11.89
N HIS A 5 7.72 4.85 -11.66
CA HIS A 5 8.61 4.84 -10.49
C HIS A 5 7.90 5.06 -9.14
N CYS A 6 6.70 5.65 -9.12
CA CYS A 6 5.88 5.74 -7.91
C CYS A 6 5.20 4.40 -7.65
N ALA A 7 5.50 3.76 -6.53
CA ALA A 7 5.01 2.43 -6.17
C ALA A 7 3.63 2.49 -5.51
N ALA A 8 3.45 3.36 -4.51
CA ALA A 8 2.26 3.38 -3.65
C ALA A 8 1.84 4.82 -3.27
N HIS A 9 0.67 4.95 -2.64
CA HIS A 9 0.16 6.19 -2.01
C HIS A 9 -0.03 7.42 -2.91
N TYR A 10 -0.06 7.28 -4.23
CA TYR A 10 -0.49 8.36 -5.12
C TYR A 10 -1.97 8.21 -5.51
N THR A 11 -2.72 9.27 -5.25
CA THR A 11 -4.03 9.53 -5.83
C THR A 11 -4.12 11.02 -6.14
N PRO A 12 -4.77 11.44 -7.23
CA PRO A 12 -4.77 12.85 -7.63
C PRO A 12 -5.43 13.73 -6.56
N ASN A 13 -4.88 14.91 -6.32
CA ASN A 13 -5.58 16.00 -5.64
C ASN A 13 -6.43 16.79 -6.64
N ASN A 14 -7.30 17.69 -6.17
CA ASN A 14 -8.04 18.57 -7.06
C ASN A 14 -7.09 19.44 -7.90
N GLY A 15 -7.31 19.51 -9.21
CA GLY A 15 -6.46 20.24 -10.15
C GLY A 15 -5.29 19.44 -10.73
N ASP A 16 -5.13 18.18 -10.35
CA ASP A 16 -4.20 17.26 -11.00
C ASP A 16 -4.67 16.96 -12.44
N ASN A 17 -3.84 17.28 -13.43
CA ASN A 17 -4.11 17.10 -14.86
C ASN A 17 -3.33 15.91 -15.46
N THR A 18 -2.83 15.01 -14.61
CA THR A 18 -2.12 13.82 -15.07
C THR A 18 -3.05 12.93 -15.90
N ILE A 19 -2.59 12.55 -17.08
CA ILE A 19 -3.32 11.67 -18.01
C ILE A 19 -2.54 10.37 -18.09
N LEU A 20 -3.23 9.24 -17.86
CA LEU A 20 -2.66 7.91 -18.04
C LEU A 20 -2.25 7.70 -19.51
N GLN A 21 -0.98 7.32 -19.72
CA GLN A 21 -0.39 7.10 -21.04
C GLN A 21 -0.30 5.61 -21.38
N HIS A 22 -0.07 5.31 -22.66
CA HIS A 22 0.11 3.94 -23.15
C HIS A 22 1.31 3.21 -22.49
N ASP A 23 2.39 3.93 -22.22
CA ASP A 23 3.62 3.36 -21.64
C ASP A 23 3.66 3.42 -20.11
N ASP A 24 2.56 3.81 -19.45
CA ASP A 24 2.51 3.86 -17.99
C ASP A 24 2.30 2.47 -17.37
N VAL A 25 2.96 2.26 -16.23
CA VAL A 25 2.73 1.13 -15.31
C VAL A 25 1.99 1.65 -14.08
N CYS A 26 0.69 1.38 -14.01
CA CYS A 26 -0.23 1.95 -13.04
C CYS A 26 -0.65 0.91 -11.99
N LYS A 27 -0.38 1.15 -10.71
CA LYS A 27 -0.85 0.30 -9.62
C LYS A 27 -2.24 0.75 -9.20
N ILE A 28 -3.24 -0.11 -9.42
CA ILE A 28 -4.61 0.10 -8.95
C ILE A 28 -4.75 -0.63 -7.62
N ASP A 29 -4.87 0.17 -6.58
CA ASP A 29 -4.88 -0.25 -5.20
C ASP A 29 -6.04 0.52 -4.54
N PHE A 30 -7.03 -0.24 -4.04
CA PHE A 30 -8.18 0.31 -3.34
C PHE A 30 -8.73 -0.68 -2.33
N GLY A 31 -9.21 -0.15 -1.22
CA GLY A 31 -9.86 -0.94 -0.17
C GLY A 31 -11.38 -0.85 -0.16
N THR A 32 -12.02 -1.90 0.32
CA THR A 32 -13.44 -1.89 0.71
C THR A 32 -13.61 -2.43 2.13
N HIS A 33 -14.70 -2.12 2.82
CA HIS A 33 -14.94 -2.70 4.14
C HIS A 33 -16.41 -2.86 4.47
N ILE A 34 -16.72 -3.84 5.32
CA ILE A 34 -18.03 -3.98 5.99
C ILE A 34 -17.77 -4.03 7.50
N ASN A 35 -18.37 -3.10 8.26
CA ASN A 35 -18.16 -2.98 9.71
C ASN A 35 -16.68 -2.96 10.13
N GLY A 36 -15.84 -2.29 9.33
CA GLY A 36 -14.40 -2.18 9.56
C GLY A 36 -13.59 -3.44 9.25
N ARG A 37 -14.20 -4.49 8.68
CA ARG A 37 -13.47 -5.64 8.12
C ARG A 37 -13.02 -5.25 6.72
N ILE A 38 -11.73 -4.94 6.59
CA ILE A 38 -11.14 -4.35 5.39
C ILE A 38 -10.68 -5.46 4.45
N ILE A 39 -10.93 -5.26 3.17
CA ILE A 39 -10.24 -5.93 2.07
C ILE A 39 -9.27 -4.92 1.49
N ASP A 40 -7.98 -5.26 1.55
CA ASP A 40 -6.88 -4.60 0.85
C ASP A 40 -6.43 -5.51 -0.31
N CYS A 41 -6.43 -4.96 -1.52
CA CYS A 41 -6.22 -5.73 -2.73
C CYS A 41 -5.84 -4.81 -3.88
N ALA A 42 -4.81 -5.20 -4.62
CA ALA A 42 -4.23 -4.37 -5.66
C ALA A 42 -3.74 -5.22 -6.84
N TRP A 43 -3.72 -4.60 -8.01
CA TRP A 43 -3.09 -5.14 -9.20
C TRP A 43 -2.39 -4.03 -10.00
N THR A 44 -1.54 -4.45 -10.92
CA THR A 44 -0.89 -3.53 -11.86
C THR A 44 -1.56 -3.56 -13.23
N LEU A 45 -1.91 -2.39 -13.73
CA LEU A 45 -2.36 -2.14 -15.10
C LEU A 45 -1.19 -1.63 -15.93
N ALA A 46 -0.92 -2.31 -17.05
CA ALA A 46 0.00 -1.85 -18.08
C ALA A 46 -0.60 -2.18 -19.46
N PHE A 47 -0.54 -1.25 -20.41
CA PHE A 47 -1.04 -1.48 -21.77
C PHE A 47 0.03 -2.06 -22.69
N ASN A 48 1.28 -1.68 -22.47
CA ASN A 48 2.39 -2.13 -23.29
C ASN A 48 2.91 -3.50 -22.78
N PRO A 49 2.92 -4.56 -23.62
CA PRO A 49 3.36 -5.90 -23.22
C PRO A 49 4.86 -5.97 -22.85
N LYS A 50 5.64 -4.92 -23.13
CA LYS A 50 7.04 -4.84 -22.67
C LYS A 50 7.19 -4.91 -21.15
N TYR A 51 6.10 -4.78 -20.38
CA TYR A 51 6.10 -4.89 -18.92
C TYR A 51 5.57 -6.24 -18.41
N ASP A 52 5.18 -7.18 -19.28
CA ASP A 52 4.52 -8.42 -18.87
C ASP A 52 5.38 -9.26 -17.90
N GLU A 53 6.69 -9.35 -18.14
CA GLU A 53 7.60 -10.06 -17.23
C GLU A 53 7.74 -9.36 -15.87
N LEU A 54 7.65 -8.02 -15.82
CA LEU A 54 7.60 -7.29 -14.54
C LEU A 54 6.34 -7.63 -13.75
N LEU A 55 5.18 -7.60 -14.42
CA LEU A 55 3.90 -7.94 -13.78
C LEU A 55 3.86 -9.40 -13.35
N LYS A 56 4.40 -10.30 -14.16
CA LYS A 56 4.50 -11.73 -13.86
C LYS A 56 5.37 -11.98 -12.62
N ALA A 57 6.57 -11.41 -12.57
CA ALA A 57 7.48 -11.55 -11.43
C ALA A 57 6.82 -11.14 -10.12
N VAL A 58 6.16 -9.98 -10.09
CA VAL A 58 5.50 -9.46 -8.89
C VAL A 58 4.29 -10.32 -8.51
N ARG A 59 3.54 -10.82 -9.49
CA ARG A 59 2.40 -11.72 -9.24
C ARG A 59 2.86 -13.07 -8.67
N GLU A 60 3.90 -13.65 -9.23
CA GLU A 60 4.49 -14.92 -8.75
C GLU A 60 5.09 -14.76 -7.35
N ALA A 61 5.78 -13.65 -7.09
CA ALA A 61 6.29 -13.32 -5.76
C ALA A 61 5.17 -13.13 -4.73
N THR A 62 4.09 -12.43 -5.10
CA THR A 62 2.90 -12.26 -4.24
C THR A 62 2.25 -13.60 -3.92
N ASN A 63 2.04 -14.45 -4.93
CA ASN A 63 1.47 -15.77 -4.73
C ASN A 63 2.37 -16.69 -3.91
N THR A 64 3.69 -16.53 -4.01
CA THR A 64 4.67 -17.21 -3.16
C THR A 64 4.54 -16.78 -1.71
N GLY A 65 4.40 -15.47 -1.45
CA GLY A 65 4.11 -14.93 -0.12
C GLY A 65 2.81 -15.50 0.45
N ILE A 66 1.75 -15.53 -0.36
CA ILE A 66 0.45 -16.10 0.02
C ILE A 66 0.59 -17.58 0.33
N GLN A 67 1.31 -18.36 -0.50
CA GLN A 67 1.51 -19.80 -0.31
C GLN A 67 2.28 -20.08 0.98
N THR A 68 3.31 -19.28 1.25
CA THR A 68 4.20 -19.42 2.41
C THR A 68 3.52 -19.01 3.72
N ALA A 69 2.64 -18.00 3.69
CA ALA A 69 1.92 -17.51 4.87
C ALA A 69 1.11 -18.61 5.57
N GLY A 70 1.00 -18.54 6.89
CA GLY A 70 0.23 -19.51 7.68
C GLY A 70 0.46 -19.35 9.17
N ILE A 71 -0.42 -19.96 9.97
CA ILE A 71 -0.26 -19.98 11.43
C ILE A 71 1.11 -20.57 11.78
N ASP A 72 1.79 -19.96 12.75
CA ASP A 72 3.14 -20.27 13.22
C ASP A 72 4.29 -20.00 12.23
N VAL A 73 4.01 -19.52 11.02
CA VAL A 73 5.04 -19.13 10.05
C VAL A 73 5.70 -17.83 10.50
N ARG A 74 7.04 -17.79 10.42
CA ARG A 74 7.81 -16.59 10.73
C ARG A 74 7.71 -15.60 9.57
N LEU A 75 7.48 -14.33 9.89
CA LEU A 75 7.36 -13.27 8.90
C LEU A 75 8.62 -13.12 8.03
N CYS A 76 9.81 -13.29 8.61
CA CYS A 76 11.07 -13.27 7.87
C CYS A 76 11.18 -14.38 6.80
N ASP A 77 10.60 -15.56 7.03
CA ASP A 77 10.65 -16.68 6.08
C ASP A 77 9.77 -16.40 4.86
N ILE A 78 8.65 -15.68 5.06
CA ILE A 78 7.79 -15.20 3.97
C ILE A 78 8.56 -14.19 3.11
N GLY A 79 9.26 -13.24 3.73
CA GLY A 79 10.06 -12.25 3.01
C GLY A 79 11.23 -12.85 2.22
N GLU A 80 11.88 -13.88 2.76
CA GLU A 80 12.93 -14.62 2.06
C GLU A 80 12.38 -15.35 0.82
N ALA A 81 11.26 -16.07 0.95
CA ALA A 81 10.61 -16.77 -0.15
C ALA A 81 10.12 -15.81 -1.26
N ILE A 82 9.53 -14.68 -0.87
CA ILE A 82 9.10 -13.62 -1.79
C ILE A 82 10.31 -13.10 -2.59
N GLN A 83 11.41 -12.80 -1.91
CA GLN A 83 12.61 -12.27 -2.56
C GLN A 83 13.24 -13.26 -3.52
N GLU A 84 13.35 -14.53 -3.12
CA GLU A 84 13.91 -15.58 -3.97
C GLU A 84 13.18 -15.66 -5.31
N VAL A 85 11.83 -15.67 -5.26
CA VAL A 85 11.02 -15.70 -6.48
C VAL A 85 11.14 -14.38 -7.25
N MET A 86 10.94 -13.23 -6.61
CA MET A 86 11.02 -11.91 -7.28
C MET A 86 12.34 -11.71 -8.02
N GLU A 87 13.47 -11.98 -7.35
CA GLU A 87 14.81 -11.73 -7.88
C GLU A 87 15.30 -12.84 -8.82
N SER A 88 14.48 -13.87 -9.08
CA SER A 88 14.73 -14.86 -10.13
C SER A 88 14.34 -14.36 -11.53
N HIS A 89 13.65 -13.22 -11.62
CA HIS A 89 13.22 -12.61 -12.88
C HIS A 89 14.08 -11.41 -13.31
N GLU A 90 14.11 -11.19 -14.62
CA GLU A 90 14.68 -10.00 -15.26
C GLU A 90 13.72 -9.46 -16.33
N LEU A 91 13.83 -8.16 -16.61
CA LEU A 91 13.04 -7.47 -17.62
C LEU A 91 13.98 -6.89 -18.69
N GLU A 92 13.73 -7.20 -19.95
CA GLU A 92 14.41 -6.53 -21.07
C GLU A 92 13.63 -5.29 -21.50
N LEU A 93 14.26 -4.12 -21.46
CA LEU A 93 13.73 -2.88 -22.03
C LEU A 93 14.78 -2.25 -22.94
N ASP A 94 14.40 -2.00 -24.20
CA ASP A 94 15.23 -1.33 -25.20
C ASP A 94 16.63 -1.95 -25.35
N GLY A 95 16.71 -3.30 -25.33
CA GLY A 95 17.96 -4.05 -25.46
C GLY A 95 18.83 -4.07 -24.19
N LYS A 96 18.30 -3.64 -23.05
CA LYS A 96 18.97 -3.70 -21.75
C LYS A 96 18.18 -4.55 -20.76
N LEU A 97 18.88 -5.48 -20.12
CA LEU A 97 18.33 -6.31 -19.04
C LEU A 97 18.37 -5.56 -17.70
N TYR A 98 17.27 -5.64 -16.98
CA TYR A 98 17.08 -5.09 -15.65
C TYR A 98 16.69 -6.23 -14.70
N PRO A 99 17.52 -6.57 -13.69
CA PRO A 99 17.08 -7.48 -12.64
C PRO A 99 15.91 -6.84 -11.88
N ILE A 100 14.86 -7.61 -11.64
CA ILE A 100 13.71 -7.15 -10.86
C ILE A 100 14.05 -7.29 -9.39
N LYS A 101 13.89 -6.21 -8.63
CA LYS A 101 14.22 -6.16 -7.20
C LYS A 101 12.98 -5.94 -6.37
N SER A 102 12.86 -6.64 -5.25
CA SER A 102 11.91 -6.28 -4.21
C SER A 102 12.19 -4.87 -3.69
N ILE A 103 11.16 -4.06 -3.51
CA ILE A 103 11.27 -2.75 -2.85
C ILE A 103 11.41 -2.96 -1.33
N ARG A 104 12.65 -3.02 -0.85
CA ARG A 104 12.97 -3.54 0.50
C ARG A 104 12.44 -2.75 1.69
N ASN A 105 11.91 -1.55 1.48
CA ASN A 105 11.28 -0.73 2.52
C ASN A 105 9.76 -0.56 2.31
N LEU A 106 9.16 -1.40 1.47
CA LEU A 106 7.73 -1.70 1.46
C LEU A 106 7.50 -3.13 1.97
N GLN A 107 6.29 -3.40 2.43
CA GLN A 107 5.98 -4.60 3.20
C GLN A 107 4.46 -4.75 3.29
N GLY A 108 3.96 -5.97 3.25
CA GLY A 108 2.57 -6.24 3.62
C GLY A 108 2.36 -6.06 5.12
N HIS A 109 1.15 -6.30 5.61
CA HIS A 109 0.80 -5.94 6.98
C HIS A 109 -0.40 -6.69 7.55
N LEU A 110 -0.46 -6.74 8.87
CA LEU A 110 -1.63 -7.19 9.61
C LEU A 110 -2.75 -6.15 9.48
N ILE A 111 -3.98 -6.62 9.30
CA ILE A 111 -5.19 -5.82 9.21
C ILE A 111 -6.04 -6.05 10.47
N GLY A 112 -6.40 -4.96 11.13
CA GLY A 112 -7.32 -4.92 12.26
C GLY A 112 -8.68 -4.31 11.88
N GLN A 113 -9.65 -4.38 12.80
CA GLN A 113 -10.95 -3.76 12.56
C GLN A 113 -10.81 -2.23 12.53
N TYR A 114 -11.14 -1.60 11.41
CA TYR A 114 -10.89 -0.17 11.14
C TYR A 114 -9.41 0.26 11.25
N HIS A 115 -8.47 -0.68 11.19
CA HIS A 115 -7.04 -0.42 11.33
C HIS A 115 -6.29 -1.11 10.21
N ILE A 116 -5.96 -0.36 9.15
CA ILE A 116 -5.32 -0.94 7.97
C ILE A 116 -3.94 -1.54 8.30
N HIS A 117 -3.15 -0.86 9.15
CA HIS A 117 -1.83 -1.31 9.61
C HIS A 117 -1.82 -1.67 11.10
N ALA A 118 -2.24 -2.88 11.48
CA ALA A 118 -2.44 -3.29 12.86
C ALA A 118 -1.17 -3.78 13.61
N GLY A 119 0.03 -3.41 13.15
CA GLY A 119 1.27 -3.49 13.93
C GLY A 119 2.27 -4.58 13.57
N LYS A 120 1.86 -5.66 12.88
CA LYS A 120 2.82 -6.63 12.29
C LYS A 120 3.04 -6.32 10.82
N SER A 121 4.29 -6.37 10.37
CA SER A 121 4.67 -6.18 8.95
C SER A 121 5.16 -7.49 8.34
N VAL A 122 4.75 -7.76 7.10
CA VAL A 122 5.18 -8.90 6.29
C VAL A 122 6.29 -8.42 5.34
N PRO A 123 7.57 -8.72 5.63
CA PRO A 123 8.66 -8.28 4.75
C PRO A 123 8.57 -8.94 3.38
N ILE A 124 9.15 -8.29 2.36
CA ILE A 124 9.27 -8.82 0.99
C ILE A 124 10.73 -9.04 0.57
N VAL A 125 11.62 -8.99 1.55
CA VAL A 125 13.05 -9.30 1.45
C VAL A 125 13.45 -10.19 2.61
N LYS A 126 14.50 -10.98 2.43
CA LYS A 126 15.12 -11.73 3.52
C LYS A 126 15.63 -10.79 4.61
N GLY A 127 15.72 -11.32 5.82
CA GLY A 127 15.97 -10.55 7.01
C GLY A 127 14.67 -10.03 7.62
N GLY A 128 14.76 -9.53 8.84
CA GLY A 128 13.60 -9.17 9.64
C GLY A 128 13.47 -10.04 10.89
N GLU A 129 12.38 -9.81 11.62
CA GLU A 129 12.15 -10.45 12.91
C GLU A 129 11.53 -11.84 12.77
N GLY A 130 11.86 -12.73 13.71
CA GLY A 130 11.28 -14.07 13.79
C GLY A 130 9.85 -14.12 14.34
N THR A 131 9.14 -12.99 14.35
CA THR A 131 7.74 -12.86 14.76
C THR A 131 6.87 -13.76 13.89
N ARG A 132 5.88 -14.42 14.50
CA ARG A 132 5.02 -15.39 13.82
C ARG A 132 3.63 -14.83 13.53
N MET A 133 3.04 -15.33 12.46
CA MET A 133 1.61 -15.21 12.21
C MET A 133 0.83 -16.11 13.18
N GLU A 134 -0.32 -15.62 13.63
CA GLU A 134 -1.16 -16.26 14.65
C GLU A 134 -2.55 -16.62 14.08
N GLU A 135 -3.22 -17.58 14.71
CA GLU A 135 -4.59 -17.94 14.36
C GLU A 135 -5.54 -16.74 14.51
N GLY A 136 -6.42 -16.54 13.53
CA GLY A 136 -7.43 -15.48 13.52
C GLY A 136 -6.94 -14.15 12.94
N GLU A 137 -5.65 -14.02 12.65
CA GLU A 137 -5.09 -12.82 12.02
C GLU A 137 -5.50 -12.68 10.55
N ILE A 138 -5.59 -11.43 10.09
CA ILE A 138 -5.91 -11.05 8.71
C ILE A 138 -4.73 -10.27 8.17
N TYR A 139 -4.23 -10.62 7.00
CA TYR A 139 -3.05 -9.99 6.42
C TYR A 139 -3.32 -9.48 5.01
N ALA A 140 -2.83 -8.29 4.71
CA ALA A 140 -2.47 -7.86 3.37
C ALA A 140 -1.13 -8.51 3.01
N ILE A 141 -1.13 -9.38 2.00
CA ILE A 141 0.08 -9.91 1.39
C ILE A 141 0.28 -9.19 0.07
N GLU A 142 1.13 -8.17 0.09
CA GLU A 142 1.50 -7.36 -1.06
C GLU A 142 3.00 -7.46 -1.33
N THR A 143 3.37 -7.38 -2.61
CA THR A 143 4.77 -7.30 -3.02
C THR A 143 4.96 -6.25 -4.09
N PHE A 144 6.17 -5.68 -4.12
CA PHE A 144 6.54 -4.62 -5.04
C PHE A 144 7.85 -4.95 -5.72
N GLY A 145 7.80 -5.09 -7.04
CA GLY A 145 8.99 -5.26 -7.88
C GLY A 145 9.40 -3.93 -8.51
N SER A 146 10.70 -3.68 -8.63
CA SER A 146 11.27 -2.46 -9.22
C SER A 146 12.45 -2.77 -10.14
N THR A 147 12.53 -2.05 -11.26
CA THR A 147 13.74 -2.02 -12.11
C THR A 147 14.79 -1.01 -11.63
N GLY A 148 14.49 -0.28 -10.54
CA GLY A 148 15.31 0.79 -9.98
C GLY A 148 16.26 0.34 -8.88
N LYS A 149 16.27 1.10 -7.77
CA LYS A 149 17.12 0.81 -6.59
C LYS A 149 16.49 -0.19 -5.63
N GLY A 150 15.20 -0.50 -5.80
CA GLY A 150 14.44 -1.31 -4.86
C GLY A 150 14.31 -0.62 -3.51
N VAL A 151 14.13 0.71 -3.51
CA VAL A 151 13.87 1.54 -2.32
C VAL A 151 12.97 2.69 -2.72
N VAL A 152 11.95 2.93 -1.93
CA VAL A 152 11.11 4.12 -2.07
C VAL A 152 11.51 5.24 -1.12
N HIS A 153 11.24 6.47 -1.52
CA HIS A 153 11.30 7.67 -0.71
C HIS A 153 10.04 8.49 -0.94
N ASP A 154 9.72 9.34 0.03
CA ASP A 154 8.62 10.29 -0.09
C ASP A 154 8.89 11.25 -1.26
N ASP A 155 7.93 11.41 -2.15
CA ASP A 155 7.99 12.37 -3.26
C ASP A 155 6.58 12.89 -3.61
N MET A 156 6.52 13.95 -4.42
CA MET A 156 5.29 14.58 -4.91
C MET A 156 4.38 15.15 -3.81
N GLU A 157 3.17 15.60 -4.19
CA GLU A 157 2.22 16.18 -3.25
C GLU A 157 1.48 15.11 -2.44
N VAL A 158 1.43 15.27 -1.12
CA VAL A 158 0.68 14.39 -0.21
C VAL A 158 -0.81 14.45 -0.50
N SER A 159 -1.39 13.29 -0.80
CA SER A 159 -2.83 13.12 -1.03
C SER A 159 -3.51 12.28 0.06
N HIS A 160 -2.82 11.28 0.61
CA HIS A 160 -3.35 10.37 1.63
C HIS A 160 -3.04 10.84 3.05
N TYR A 161 -4.02 10.66 3.93
CA TYR A 161 -3.96 10.97 5.35
C TYR A 161 -4.72 9.91 6.10
N MET A 162 -4.32 9.61 7.33
CA MET A 162 -5.06 8.71 8.20
C MET A 162 -5.00 9.25 9.62
N LYS A 163 -6.11 9.16 10.36
CA LYS A 163 -6.08 9.49 11.77
C LYS A 163 -5.14 8.50 12.48
N ASN A 164 -4.30 8.99 13.38
CA ASN A 164 -3.51 8.10 14.22
C ASN A 164 -4.46 7.29 15.11
N PHE A 165 -4.36 5.96 15.05
CA PHE A 165 -5.30 5.03 15.69
C PHE A 165 -5.38 5.23 17.21
N ASP A 166 -4.24 5.51 17.84
CA ASP A 166 -4.11 5.65 19.29
C ASP A 166 -4.18 7.11 19.78
N ALA A 167 -4.38 8.07 18.87
CA ALA A 167 -4.30 9.49 19.23
C ALA A 167 -5.56 10.01 19.94
N GLU A 168 -5.35 10.67 21.07
CA GLU A 168 -6.40 11.39 21.80
C GLU A 168 -6.75 12.74 21.15
N GLN A 169 -8.03 13.10 21.17
CA GLN A 169 -8.53 14.35 20.57
C GLN A 169 -8.03 15.64 21.25
N ALA A 170 -7.58 15.55 22.51
CA ALA A 170 -7.34 16.70 23.37
C ALA A 170 -6.23 17.67 22.87
N SER A 171 -5.40 17.24 21.92
CA SER A 171 -4.29 18.02 21.37
C SER A 171 -4.71 19.11 20.37
N VAL A 172 -5.94 19.10 19.84
CA VAL A 172 -6.37 20.04 18.79
C VAL A 172 -7.02 21.30 19.36
N ARG A 173 -6.25 22.41 19.42
CA ARG A 173 -6.69 23.69 20.02
C ARG A 173 -7.39 24.65 19.06
N ASN A 174 -7.01 24.66 17.78
CA ASN A 174 -7.56 25.60 16.79
C ASN A 174 -8.99 25.20 16.40
N THR A 175 -9.94 26.14 16.46
CA THR A 175 -11.36 25.89 16.14
C THR A 175 -11.60 25.29 14.76
N LYS A 176 -10.92 25.78 13.71
CA LYS A 176 -11.06 25.26 12.35
C LYS A 176 -10.43 23.87 12.20
N ALA A 177 -9.29 23.63 12.86
CA ALA A 177 -8.68 22.30 12.90
C ALA A 177 -9.57 21.30 13.65
N LYS A 178 -10.19 21.72 14.75
CA LYS A 178 -11.14 20.92 15.51
C LYS A 178 -12.39 20.58 14.70
N GLN A 179 -12.92 21.53 13.93
CA GLN A 179 -14.03 21.28 13.00
C GLN A 179 -13.64 20.22 11.97
N LEU A 180 -12.49 20.38 11.31
CA LEU A 180 -12.01 19.39 10.33
C LEU A 180 -11.78 18.01 10.96
N TYR A 181 -11.19 17.95 12.17
CA TYR A 181 -10.99 16.70 12.90
C TYR A 181 -12.32 15.99 13.20
N ASN A 182 -13.37 16.75 13.55
CA ASN A 182 -14.70 16.18 13.74
C ASN A 182 -15.29 15.66 12.42
N THR A 183 -15.10 16.38 11.31
CA THR A 183 -15.47 15.89 9.97
C THR A 183 -14.75 14.58 9.65
N ILE A 184 -13.43 14.51 9.86
CA ILE A 184 -12.64 13.29 9.64
C ILE A 184 -13.14 12.15 10.51
N THR A 185 -13.31 12.39 11.81
CA THR A 185 -13.76 11.36 12.77
C THR A 185 -15.15 10.83 12.42
N LYS A 186 -16.07 11.71 12.02
CA LYS A 186 -17.45 11.32 11.65
C LYS A 186 -17.50 10.48 10.37
N ASN A 187 -16.69 10.80 9.37
CA ASN A 187 -16.80 10.21 8.04
C ASN A 187 -15.82 9.05 7.79
N PHE A 188 -14.65 9.06 8.44
CA PHE A 188 -13.59 8.09 8.20
C PHE A 188 -13.16 7.34 9.47
N GLY A 189 -13.36 7.94 10.65
CA GLY A 189 -12.88 7.35 11.90
C GLY A 189 -11.35 7.25 11.88
N THR A 190 -10.84 6.02 11.92
CA THR A 190 -9.41 5.67 11.79
C THR A 190 -9.02 5.15 10.40
N LEU A 191 -9.97 5.06 9.47
CA LEU A 191 -9.66 4.68 8.08
C LEU A 191 -8.92 5.83 7.37
N ALA A 192 -8.07 5.46 6.42
CA ALA A 192 -7.40 6.42 5.56
C ALA A 192 -8.42 7.21 4.72
N PHE A 193 -8.05 8.44 4.36
CA PHE A 193 -8.81 9.31 3.48
C PHE A 193 -7.87 10.13 2.59
N CYS A 194 -8.42 10.77 1.57
CA CYS A 194 -7.68 11.69 0.72
C CYS A 194 -8.34 13.06 0.60
N ARG A 195 -7.59 14.06 0.11
CA ARG A 195 -8.08 15.45 -0.01
C ARG A 195 -9.37 15.56 -0.85
N ARG A 196 -9.46 14.80 -1.95
CA ARG A 196 -10.68 14.77 -2.79
C ARG A 196 -11.93 14.34 -2.03
N TRP A 197 -11.79 13.50 -0.99
CA TRP A 197 -12.93 13.09 -0.18
C TRP A 197 -13.38 14.19 0.76
N LEU A 198 -12.46 15.01 1.28
CA LEU A 198 -12.81 16.23 2.00
C LEU A 198 -13.51 17.24 1.08
N ASP A 199 -13.00 17.44 -0.14
CA ASP A 199 -13.64 18.31 -1.14
C ASP A 199 -15.09 17.88 -1.41
N ARG A 200 -15.33 16.56 -1.57
CA ARG A 200 -16.67 15.98 -1.78
C ARG A 200 -17.62 16.22 -0.60
N LEU A 201 -17.10 16.30 0.61
CA LEU A 201 -17.88 16.65 1.82
C LEU A 201 -18.18 18.15 1.94
N GLY A 202 -17.67 18.96 1.01
CA GLY A 202 -17.85 20.42 1.00
C GLY A 202 -16.83 21.17 1.87
N GLU A 203 -15.81 20.48 2.41
CA GLU A 203 -14.71 21.15 3.09
C GLU A 203 -13.94 22.02 2.08
N SER A 204 -13.58 23.23 2.49
CA SER A 204 -12.80 24.14 1.66
C SER A 204 -11.79 24.92 2.49
N LYS A 205 -10.70 25.37 1.87
CA LYS A 205 -9.60 26.09 2.55
C LYS A 205 -9.06 25.34 3.79
N TYR A 206 -9.13 24.01 3.78
CA TYR A 206 -8.83 23.16 4.94
C TYR A 206 -7.35 22.79 5.06
N LEU A 207 -6.50 23.07 4.06
CA LEU A 207 -5.10 22.62 4.05
C LEU A 207 -4.30 23.06 5.27
N LEU A 208 -4.48 24.29 5.76
CA LEU A 208 -3.82 24.77 6.97
C LEU A 208 -4.33 24.06 8.23
N SER A 209 -5.63 23.78 8.29
CA SER A 209 -6.25 22.99 9.35
C SER A 209 -5.71 21.56 9.33
N LEU A 210 -5.62 20.93 8.16
CA LEU A 210 -5.09 19.58 7.97
C LEU A 210 -3.62 19.52 8.39
N LYS A 211 -2.80 20.51 8.00
CA LYS A 211 -1.42 20.64 8.47
C LYS A 211 -1.36 20.74 10.00
N SER A 212 -2.25 21.52 10.62
CA SER A 212 -2.30 21.64 12.08
C SER A 212 -2.66 20.32 12.77
N LEU A 213 -3.45 19.45 12.14
CA LEU A 213 -3.74 18.11 12.65
C LEU A 213 -2.54 17.17 12.51
N VAL A 214 -1.77 17.33 11.43
CA VAL A 214 -0.52 16.61 11.22
C VAL A 214 0.55 17.04 12.22
N ASP A 215 0.75 18.35 12.40
CA ASP A 215 1.72 18.89 13.36
C ASP A 215 1.37 18.52 14.83
N ALA A 216 0.09 18.20 15.09
CA ALA A 216 -0.40 17.73 16.38
C ALA A 216 -0.39 16.21 16.54
N GLU A 217 0.12 15.47 15.54
CA GLU A 217 0.27 13.99 15.53
C GLU A 217 -1.05 13.21 15.69
N VAL A 218 -2.19 13.86 15.41
CA VAL A 218 -3.51 13.21 15.44
C VAL A 218 -3.94 12.68 14.06
N VAL A 219 -3.27 13.14 13.01
CA VAL A 219 -3.42 12.68 11.63
C VAL A 219 -2.03 12.50 11.04
N ASN A 220 -1.76 11.34 10.46
CA ASN A 220 -0.50 11.06 9.78
C ASN A 220 -0.65 11.32 8.27
N PRO A 221 0.30 12.03 7.64
CA PRO A 221 0.37 12.12 6.19
C PRO A 221 1.02 10.85 5.61
N TYR A 222 0.52 10.38 4.47
CA TYR A 222 1.11 9.28 3.72
C TYR A 222 1.45 9.78 2.30
N PRO A 223 2.65 10.36 2.10
CA PRO A 223 3.10 10.81 0.79
C PRO A 223 3.20 9.64 -0.20
N PRO A 224 3.11 9.94 -1.51
CA PRO A 224 3.51 9.00 -2.54
C PRO A 224 4.92 8.45 -2.31
N LEU A 225 5.09 7.14 -2.52
CA LEU A 225 6.33 6.42 -2.28
C LEU A 225 6.98 6.05 -3.61
N CYS A 226 8.09 6.69 -3.95
CA CYS A 226 8.74 6.61 -5.25
C CYS A 226 10.13 5.99 -5.19
N ASP A 227 10.45 5.10 -6.13
CA ASP A 227 11.85 4.73 -6.43
C ASP A 227 12.44 5.80 -7.39
N ILE A 228 13.68 5.61 -7.85
CA ILE A 228 14.38 6.57 -8.71
C ILE A 228 13.62 6.83 -10.01
N LYS A 229 13.57 8.10 -10.41
CA LYS A 229 12.95 8.52 -11.67
C LYS A 229 13.49 7.73 -12.86
N GLY A 230 12.57 7.28 -13.73
CA GLY A 230 12.89 6.51 -14.94
C GLY A 230 12.86 5.00 -14.75
N CYS A 231 12.72 4.49 -13.52
CA CYS A 231 12.42 3.07 -13.29
C CYS A 231 10.91 2.79 -13.39
N TYR A 232 10.58 1.51 -13.33
CA TYR A 232 9.21 1.00 -13.32
C TYR A 232 8.99 0.13 -12.09
N THR A 233 7.83 0.30 -11.46
CA THR A 233 7.40 -0.50 -10.31
C THR A 233 6.05 -1.13 -10.60
N ALA A 234 5.85 -2.35 -10.10
CA ALA A 234 4.59 -3.09 -10.15
C ALA A 234 4.24 -3.62 -8.75
N GLN A 235 2.95 -3.82 -8.49
CA GLN A 235 2.35 -4.34 -7.26
C GLN A 235 1.28 -5.38 -7.59
N PHE A 236 1.21 -6.42 -6.76
CA PHE A 236 0.05 -7.29 -6.61
C PHE A 236 -0.19 -7.52 -5.12
N GLU A 237 -1.44 -7.72 -4.74
CA GLU A 237 -1.82 -7.87 -3.34
C GLU A 237 -3.09 -8.69 -3.18
N HIS A 238 -3.15 -9.49 -2.11
CA HIS A 238 -4.41 -10.02 -1.60
C HIS A 238 -4.54 -9.91 -0.08
N THR A 239 -5.78 -9.82 0.38
CA THR A 239 -6.14 -10.07 1.76
C THR A 239 -6.31 -11.57 2.00
N ILE A 240 -5.67 -12.08 3.05
CA ILE A 240 -5.84 -13.46 3.54
C ILE A 240 -6.38 -13.48 4.97
N ILE A 241 -7.13 -14.53 5.29
CA ILE A 241 -7.63 -14.80 6.64
C ILE A 241 -7.04 -16.13 7.13
N LEU A 242 -6.34 -16.08 8.26
CA LEU A 242 -5.79 -17.28 8.91
C LEU A 242 -6.84 -17.90 9.82
N ARG A 243 -7.82 -18.59 9.23
CA ARG A 243 -8.89 -19.25 9.99
C ARG A 243 -8.35 -20.47 10.74
N PRO A 244 -8.99 -20.91 11.83
CA PRO A 244 -8.57 -22.10 12.57
C PRO A 244 -8.47 -23.39 11.72
N THR A 245 -9.27 -23.48 10.66
CA THR A 245 -9.37 -24.68 9.81
C THR A 245 -8.61 -24.58 8.49
N CYS A 246 -8.27 -23.37 8.04
CA CYS A 246 -7.68 -23.13 6.73
C CYS A 246 -7.16 -21.69 6.58
N LYS A 247 -6.26 -21.49 5.63
CA LYS A 247 -5.96 -20.16 5.09
C LYS A 247 -6.94 -19.86 3.95
N GLU A 248 -7.65 -18.74 4.04
CA GLU A 248 -8.57 -18.28 2.99
C GLU A 248 -8.00 -17.03 2.33
N VAL A 249 -7.82 -17.07 1.00
CA VAL A 249 -7.45 -15.89 0.22
C VAL A 249 -8.74 -15.17 -0.17
N VAL A 250 -9.27 -14.37 0.76
CA VAL A 250 -10.65 -13.86 0.68
C VAL A 250 -10.86 -12.89 -0.49
N SER A 251 -9.81 -12.23 -0.97
CA SER A 251 -9.88 -11.34 -2.14
C SER A 251 -9.50 -12.00 -3.46
N ARG A 252 -9.34 -13.34 -3.51
CA ARG A 252 -9.02 -14.06 -4.75
C ARG A 252 -10.16 -13.96 -5.75
N GLY A 253 -9.85 -13.67 -7.01
CA GLY A 253 -10.77 -13.72 -8.14
C GLY A 253 -10.32 -14.70 -9.23
N ASP A 254 -11.08 -14.75 -10.32
CA ASP A 254 -10.70 -15.50 -11.54
C ASP A 254 -9.64 -14.75 -12.38
N ASP A 255 -9.34 -13.49 -12.01
CA ASP A 255 -8.46 -12.56 -12.69
C ASP A 255 -7.01 -12.61 -12.19
N TYR A 256 -6.77 -12.60 -10.88
CA TYR A 256 -5.41 -12.71 -10.34
C TYR A 256 -5.27 -13.35 -8.97
#